data_AF-A0A5P2CCQ0-F1
#
_entry.id   AF-A0A5P2CCQ0-F1
#
_cell.length_a   1.000
_cell.length_b   1.000
_cell.length_c   1.000
_cell.angle_alpha   90.00
_cell.angle_beta   90.00
_cell.angle_gamma   90.00
#
_symmetry.space_group_name_H-M   'P 1'
#
loop_
_entity.id
_entity.type
_entity.pdbx_description
1 polymer ?
#
loop_
_entity_poly.entity_id
_entity_poly.type
_entity_poly.pdbx_seq_one_letter_code
_entity_poly.pdbx_strand_id
1 'polypeptide(L)' 'MKHAQVLGTFPAGSPRGSWPAEELAARLRSQGRAAEVVMDLATDAFLVVAPGPAEVVHVDTVEAAPAQAQYTAAS' A
#
# COMPACT_ATOMS: atom_id res chain seq x y z
N MET A 1 5.86 -3.61 -8.79
CA MET A 1 6.57 -3.47 -7.50
C MET A 1 5.63 -2.79 -6.52
N LYS A 2 5.52 -3.23 -5.26
CA LYS A 2 4.68 -2.52 -4.28
C LYS A 2 5.44 -1.28 -3.83
N HIS A 3 4.86 -0.11 -4.03
CA HIS A 3 5.39 1.12 -3.44
C HIS A 3 5.26 1.02 -1.90
N ALA A 4 6.21 1.59 -1.16
CA ALA A 4 6.20 1.63 0.30
C ALA A 4 6.42 3.08 0.77
N GLN A 5 5.63 3.51 1.74
CA GLN A 5 5.76 4.82 2.37
C GLN A 5 6.54 4.67 3.67
N VAL A 6 7.62 5.43 3.85
CA VAL A 6 8.34 5.51 5.13
C VAL A 6 7.55 6.37 6.11
N LEU A 7 7.28 5.82 7.29
CA LEU A 7 6.53 6.44 8.38
C LEU A 7 7.42 6.86 9.55
N GLY A 8 8.61 6.27 9.66
CA GLY A 8 9.59 6.61 10.68
C GLY A 8 10.95 5.99 10.37
N THR A 9 12.01 6.63 10.87
CA THR A 9 13.41 6.21 10.68
C THR A 9 14.11 6.24 12.03
N PHE A 10 14.81 5.16 12.37
CA PHE A 10 15.46 4.96 13.65
C PHE A 10 16.90 4.47 13.44
N PRO A 11 17.92 5.09 14.05
CA PRO A 11 19.31 4.64 13.91
C PRO A 11 19.50 3.21 14.45
N ALA A 12 20.15 2.33 13.67
CA ALA A 12 20.40 0.96 14.11
C ALA A 12 21.40 0.89 15.27
N GLY A 13 22.36 1.82 15.32
CA GLY A 13 23.32 1.96 16.41
C GLY A 13 22.77 2.52 17.74
N SER A 14 21.45 2.69 17.89
CA SER A 14 20.88 3.18 19.16
C SER A 14 21.00 2.11 20.27
N PRO A 15 21.08 2.49 21.57
CA PRO A 15 21.18 1.53 22.68
C PRO A 15 20.03 0.52 22.75
N ARG A 16 18.92 0.79 22.07
CA ARG A 16 17.73 -0.06 22.04
C ARG A 16 17.56 -0.83 20.73
N GLY A 17 18.54 -0.76 19.82
CA GLY A 17 18.48 -1.44 18.52
C GLY A 17 17.20 -1.10 17.75
N SER A 18 16.49 -2.13 17.27
CA SER A 18 15.24 -2.03 16.52
C SER A 18 14.01 -1.69 17.36
N TRP A 19 14.10 -1.79 18.69
CA TRP A 19 12.93 -1.70 19.57
C TRP A 19 12.07 -0.45 19.36
N PRO A 20 12.62 0.78 19.18
CA PRO A 20 11.80 1.96 18.90
C PRO A 20 10.99 1.86 17.59
N ALA A 21 11.56 1.21 16.56
CA ALA A 21 10.87 0.98 15.30
C ALA A 21 9.76 -0.08 15.46
N GLU A 22 10.04 -1.13 16.25
CA GLU A 22 9.06 -2.19 16.56
C GLU A 22 7.87 -1.66 17.37
N GLU A 23 8.11 -0.80 18.36
CA GLU A 23 7.04 -0.15 19.12
C GLU A 23 6.15 0.72 18.23
N LEU A 24 6.75 1.54 17.36
CA LEU A 24 5.97 2.37 16.44
C LEU A 24 5.14 1.48 15.50
N ALA A 25 5.74 0.45 14.91
CA ALA A 25 5.03 -0.49 14.04
C ALA A 25 3.90 -1.23 14.79
N ALA A 26 4.12 -1.62 16.05
CA ALA A 26 3.09 -2.24 16.88
C ALA A 26 1.92 -1.28 17.18
N ARG A 27 2.23 -0.03 17.53
CA ARG A 27 1.23 1.02 17.78
C ARG A 27 0.41 1.34 16.53
N LEU A 28 1.05 1.41 15.36
CA LEU A 28 0.35 1.65 14.10
C LEU A 28 -0.57 0.47 13.76
N ARG A 29 -0.11 -0.76 13.96
CA ARG A 29 -0.93 -1.96 13.75
C ARG A 29 -2.11 -2.04 14.71
N SER A 30 -1.95 -1.67 15.98
CA SER A 30 -3.08 -1.61 16.94
C SER A 30 -4.10 -0.54 16.59
N GLN A 31 -3.70 0.48 15.82
CA GLN A 31 -4.58 1.50 15.24
C GLN A 31 -5.17 1.12 13.88
N GLY A 32 -4.95 -0.12 13.41
CA GLY A 32 -5.46 -0.62 12.13
C GLY A 32 -4.65 -0.17 10.91
N ARG A 33 -3.49 0.46 11.11
CA ARG A 33 -2.59 0.83 10.01
C ARG A 33 -1.55 -0.27 9.77
N ALA A 34 -1.48 -0.78 8.54
CA ALA A 34 -0.42 -1.70 8.15
C ALA A 34 0.95 -1.00 8.30
N ALA A 35 1.85 -1.63 9.05
CA ALA A 35 3.20 -1.13 9.29
C ALA A 35 4.18 -2.30 9.47
N GLU A 36 5.33 -2.22 8.81
CA GLU A 36 6.41 -3.21 8.83
C GLU A 36 7.72 -2.51 9.19
N VAL A 37 8.64 -3.22 9.83
CA VAL A 37 10.01 -2.74 10.10
C VAL A 37 10.94 -3.36 9.07
N VAL A 38 11.70 -2.52 8.37
CA VAL A 38 12.71 -2.92 7.38
C VAL A 38 14.05 -2.32 7.77
N MET A 39 15.14 -3.04 7.56
CA MET A 39 16.48 -2.51 7.75
C MET A 39 17.01 -1.90 6.44
N ASP A 40 17.33 -0.61 6.48
CA ASP A 40 18.11 0.06 5.45
C ASP A 40 19.59 -0.06 5.79
N LEU A 41 20.26 -0.94 5.05
CA LEU A 41 21.69 -1.20 5.19
C LEU A 41 22.56 -0.04 4.70
N ALA A 42 22.08 0.79 3.77
CA ALA A 42 22.88 1.89 3.22
C ALA A 42 23.03 3.03 4.23
N THR A 43 21.99 3.26 5.03
CA THR A 43 21.99 4.33 6.04
C THR A 43 22.13 3.81 7.47
N ASP A 44 22.29 2.50 7.67
CA ASP A 44 22.31 1.84 8.98
C ASP A 44 21.13 2.24 9.86
N ALA A 45 19.91 2.08 9.33
CA ALA A 45 18.68 2.51 9.99
C ALA A 45 17.56 1.47 9.89
N PHE A 46 16.73 1.40 10.92
CA PHE A 46 15.44 0.75 10.86
C PHE A 46 14.38 1.73 10.36
N LEU A 47 13.67 1.34 9.31
CA LEU A 47 12.57 2.08 8.72
C LEU A 47 11.25 1.40 9.10
N VAL A 48 10.28 2.21 9.53
CA VAL A 48 8.88 1.75 9.64
C VAL A 48 8.19 2.14 8.35
N VAL A 49 7.71 1.16 7.59
CA VAL A 49 7.09 1.38 6.29
C VAL A 49 5.65 0.89 6.27
N ALA A 50 4.80 1.53 5.47
CA ALA A 50 3.48 1.04 5.11
C ALA A 50 3.42 0.73 3.61
N PRO A 51 2.55 -0.19 3.18
CA PRO A 51 2.23 -0.31 1.76
C PRO A 51 1.76 1.06 1.25
N GLY A 52 2.38 1.51 0.16
CA GLY A 52 1.94 2.68 -0.57
C GLY A 52 0.53 2.47 -1.09
N PRO A 53 -0.22 3.54 -1.37
CA PRO A 53 -1.55 3.42 -1.94
C PRO A 53 -1.46 2.53 -3.18
N ALA A 54 -2.28 1.47 -3.21
CA ALA A 54 -2.55 0.80 -4.47
C ALA A 54 -3.10 1.88 -5.38
N GLU A 55 -2.42 2.14 -6.50
CA GLU A 55 -2.94 3.01 -7.54
C GLU A 55 -4.32 2.45 -7.91
N VAL A 56 -5.37 3.17 -7.52
CA VAL A 56 -6.74 2.77 -7.82
C VAL A 56 -6.93 3.12 -9.28
N VAL A 57 -6.64 2.16 -10.16
CA VAL A 57 -6.95 2.30 -11.58
C VAL A 57 -8.47 2.28 -11.68
N HIS A 58 -9.06 3.45 -11.88
CA HIS A 58 -10.47 3.55 -12.20
C HIS A 58 -10.65 2.97 -13.60
N VAL A 59 -11.05 1.70 -13.68
CA VAL A 59 -11.53 1.12 -14.93
C VAL A 59 -12.93 1.68 -15.14
N ASP A 60 -13.02 2.77 -15.90
CA ASP A 60 -14.28 3.19 -16.52
C ASP A 60 -14.78 2.00 -17.34
N THR A 61 -15.74 1.28 -16.78
CA THR A 61 -16.47 0.25 -17.52
C THR A 61 -17.29 0.99 -18.56
N VAL A 62 -16.87 0.94 -19.81
CA VAL A 62 -17.76 1.26 -20.93
C VAL A 62 -18.84 0.19 -20.97
N GLU A 63 -19.95 0.48 -20.30
CA GLU A 63 -21.23 -0.19 -20.48
C GLU A 63 -21.69 0.09 -21.91
N ALA A 64 -21.31 -0.78 -22.84
CA ALA A 64 -21.92 -0.84 -24.16
C ALA A 64 -23.33 -1.43 -24.00
N ALA A 65 -24.31 -0.53 -23.93
CA ALA A 65 -25.74 -0.84 -23.97
C ALA A 65 -26.10 -1.77 -25.16
N PRO A 66 -27.12 -2.64 -25.03
CA PRO A 66 -27.44 -3.63 -26.05
C PRO A 66 -27.99 -2.96 -27.31
N ALA A 67 -27.41 -3.31 -28.46
CA ALA A 67 -27.95 -2.93 -29.76
C ALA A 67 -29.39 -3.47 -29.90
N GLN A 68 -30.30 -2.54 -30.17
CA GLN A 68 -31.74 -2.78 -30.28
C GLN A 68 -32.09 -3.74 -31.43
N ALA A 69 -33.17 -4.48 -31.19
CA ALA A 69 -33.76 -5.48 -32.06
C ALA A 69 -33.96 -5.01 -33.52
N GLN A 70 -33.52 -5.82 -34.47
CA GLN A 70 -33.90 -5.68 -35.87
C GLN A 70 -35.27 -6.34 -36.08
N TYR A 71 -36.30 -5.51 -36.14
CA TYR A 71 -37.60 -5.85 -36.71
C TYR A 71 -37.52 -5.61 -38.22
N THR A 72 -37.41 -6.67 -39.02
CA THR A 72 -37.86 -6.59 -40.42
C THR A 72 -38.52 -7.91 -40.81
N ALA A 73 -39.84 -7.86 -40.94
CA ALA A 73 -40.65 -8.87 -41.56
C ALA A 73 -40.35 -8.91 -43.07
N ALA A 74 -40.14 -10.11 -43.61
CA ALA A 74 -40.28 -10.37 -45.03
C ALA A 74 -41.48 -11.33 -45.18
N SER A 75 -42.53 -10.83 -45.84
CA SER A 75 -43.59 -11.62 -46.45
C SER A 75 -43.10 -12.27 -47.74
#